data_AF-A0A1J4M1Y7-F1
#
_entry.id   AF-A0A1J4M1Y7-F1
#
_cell.length_a   1.000
_cell.length_b   1.000
_cell.length_c   1.000
_cell.angle_alpha   90.00
_cell.angle_beta   90.00
_cell.angle_gamma   90.00
#
_symmetry.space_group_name_H-M   'P 1'
#
loop_
_entity.id
_entity.type
_entity.pdbx_description
1 polymer ?
#
loop_
_entity_poly.entity_id
_entity_poly.type
_entity_poly.pdbx_seq_one_letter_code
_entity_poly.pdbx_strand_id
1 'polypeptide(L)'
;MTDQREAIRSNAKYLRNVRPIDPDEISEYVTGTPHPAVVRQHLREEALDLGLIERDDGTFVPVSDEPVPPNRGPVQTFPDRYAQALEDLLVERYGVNWHTDSVGDLLRSTIRRFKAQYLERRVVTYDEDVASGYAIYHLPGYYAAIQYALDDLAERRLLDRTIRVLDVGAGVGGPALGLCDYLPDDALVEYHAVEPSAAADVLESLLAETGQNIHATIHREAIEDVEPAALSTTAQGDDEPFDLILACNVLNELANPTAVARSLLDALADDGTLLAMEPADKNTSVGLRELERTLEDERIRDASEFPGGSAGGDGDGDVDGGDNGDDDDTSATASDRDDRRGLVTVYGPTVRLWPDERPTDRGWSFDVRPDLDVPEFQRQLDEATPEDDEEHAPGEFVNVDVQFSHSLLRLDGTRRIDLELDDGDWAKMADMERHVPNRIDLVAAKLSHSLSSDDDAEYGDSSNPLFKISDGSEAIDHYAVLTKETSLNRPLLEAEYGEVCSFEQILALWNDDEEAYNLVVDEETIVDRIG
;
A
#
# COMPACT_ATOMS: atom_id res chain seq x y z
N MET A 1 -12.53 -34.84 23.27
CA MET A 1 -12.05 -33.99 22.16
C MET A 1 -10.97 -33.03 22.65
N THR A 2 -11.16 -32.35 23.78
CA THR A 2 -10.15 -31.49 24.42
C THR A 2 -8.81 -32.19 24.72
N ASP A 3 -8.82 -33.35 25.39
CA ASP A 3 -7.57 -34.09 25.71
C ASP A 3 -6.76 -34.51 24.47
N GLN A 4 -7.45 -34.78 23.36
CA GLN A 4 -6.81 -35.16 22.10
C GLN A 4 -6.17 -33.96 21.42
N ARG A 5 -6.89 -32.82 21.34
CA ARG A 5 -6.39 -31.57 20.77
C ARG A 5 -5.19 -31.04 21.57
N GLU A 6 -5.26 -31.10 22.89
CA GLU A 6 -4.15 -30.72 23.78
C GLU A 6 -2.92 -31.63 23.59
N ALA A 7 -3.12 -32.94 23.42
CA ALA A 7 -2.05 -33.87 23.12
C ALA A 7 -1.37 -33.57 21.76
N ILE A 8 -2.15 -33.26 20.72
CA ILE A 8 -1.61 -32.85 19.40
C ILE A 8 -0.78 -31.57 19.55
N ARG A 9 -1.35 -30.53 20.19
CA ARG A 9 -0.67 -29.25 20.43
C ARG A 9 0.65 -29.42 21.20
N SER A 10 0.65 -30.25 22.24
CA SER A 10 1.85 -30.53 23.04
C SER A 10 2.95 -31.22 22.23
N ASN A 11 2.60 -32.21 21.40
CA ASN A 11 3.55 -32.85 20.48
C ASN A 11 4.11 -31.85 19.47
N ALA A 12 3.27 -30.99 18.89
CA ALA A 12 3.70 -29.96 17.94
C ALA A 12 4.69 -28.96 18.56
N LYS A 13 4.40 -28.45 19.77
CA LYS A 13 5.29 -27.55 20.52
C LYS A 13 6.68 -28.13 20.76
N TYR A 14 6.77 -29.45 20.98
CA TYR A 14 8.04 -30.13 21.13
C TYR A 14 8.74 -30.32 19.78
N LEU A 15 8.05 -30.87 18.79
CA LEU A 15 8.63 -31.27 17.51
C LEU A 15 9.06 -30.09 16.64
N ARG A 16 8.39 -28.94 16.73
CA ARG A 16 8.72 -27.74 15.94
C ARG A 16 10.17 -27.28 16.08
N ASN A 17 10.82 -27.58 17.21
CA ASN A 17 12.21 -27.21 17.50
C ASN A 17 13.24 -28.26 17.04
N VAL A 18 12.80 -29.38 16.44
CA VAL A 18 13.64 -30.55 16.16
C VAL A 18 13.62 -30.94 14.68
N ARG A 19 12.45 -30.93 14.05
CA ARG A 19 12.24 -31.40 12.67
C ARG A 19 10.85 -31.01 12.15
N PRO A 20 10.57 -31.17 10.84
CA PRO A 20 9.21 -31.08 10.33
C PRO A 20 8.25 -32.04 11.04
N ILE A 21 7.02 -31.56 11.24
CA ILE A 21 5.95 -32.25 11.95
C ILE A 21 5.10 -32.99 10.92
N ASP A 22 5.10 -34.32 11.01
CA ASP A 22 4.28 -35.19 10.16
C ASP A 22 2.98 -35.56 10.89
N PRO A 23 1.79 -35.21 10.35
CA PRO A 23 0.50 -35.62 10.92
C PRO A 23 0.33 -37.13 11.09
N ASP A 24 0.91 -37.94 10.19
CA ASP A 24 0.89 -39.41 10.29
C ASP A 24 1.68 -39.86 11.52
N GLU A 25 2.82 -39.25 11.81
CA GLU A 25 3.62 -39.58 12.99
C GLU A 25 2.94 -39.15 14.30
N ILE A 26 2.39 -37.92 14.35
CA ILE A 26 1.65 -37.46 15.53
C ILE A 26 0.45 -38.37 15.82
N SER A 27 -0.21 -38.92 14.79
CA SER A 27 -1.33 -39.84 14.96
C SER A 27 -0.98 -41.06 15.83
N GLU A 28 0.27 -41.55 15.75
CA GLU A 28 0.76 -42.69 16.53
C GLU A 28 1.05 -42.33 17.99
N TYR A 29 1.37 -41.06 18.28
CA TYR A 29 1.68 -40.57 19.62
C TYR A 29 0.45 -40.18 20.45
N VAL A 30 -0.69 -39.98 19.80
CA VAL A 30 -1.91 -39.50 20.46
C VAL A 30 -2.82 -40.67 20.84
N THR A 31 -3.26 -40.69 22.11
CA THR A 31 -4.18 -41.72 22.62
C THR A 31 -5.46 -41.73 21.79
N GLY A 32 -5.86 -42.91 21.31
CA GLY A 32 -7.02 -43.07 20.42
C GLY A 32 -6.66 -43.14 18.93
N THR A 33 -5.40 -42.91 18.56
CA THR A 33 -4.88 -43.02 17.18
C THR A 33 -5.76 -42.27 16.18
N PRO A 34 -5.93 -40.95 16.34
CA PRO A 34 -6.80 -40.17 15.48
C PRO A 34 -6.33 -40.23 14.03
N HIS A 35 -7.25 -40.12 13.07
CA HIS A 35 -6.87 -40.12 11.67
C HIS A 35 -5.91 -38.95 11.36
N PRO A 36 -4.86 -39.12 10.55
CA PRO A 36 -3.89 -38.07 10.19
C PRO A 36 -4.54 -36.77 9.69
N ALA A 37 -5.63 -36.88 8.93
CA ALA A 37 -6.42 -35.72 8.49
C ALA A 37 -6.99 -34.87 9.66
N VAL A 38 -7.39 -35.51 10.77
CA VAL A 38 -7.85 -34.80 11.98
C VAL A 38 -6.69 -34.12 12.69
N VAL A 39 -5.52 -34.76 12.71
CA VAL A 39 -4.29 -34.15 13.25
C VAL A 39 -3.91 -32.94 12.43
N ARG A 40 -3.87 -33.06 11.10
CA ARG A 40 -3.60 -31.96 10.16
C ARG A 40 -4.56 -30.80 10.37
N GLN A 41 -5.87 -31.07 10.45
CA GLN A 41 -6.87 -30.04 10.72
C GLN A 41 -6.58 -29.29 12.04
N HIS A 42 -6.30 -30.01 13.13
CA HIS A 42 -5.97 -29.36 14.40
C HIS A 42 -4.65 -28.59 14.36
N LEU A 43 -3.66 -29.01 13.57
CA LEU A 43 -2.43 -28.25 13.38
C LEU A 43 -2.70 -26.95 12.60
N ARG A 44 -3.55 -26.98 11.55
CA ARG A 44 -4.00 -25.78 10.84
C ARG A 44 -4.75 -24.82 11.78
N GLU A 45 -5.66 -25.34 12.60
CA GLU A 45 -6.43 -24.54 13.59
C GLU A 45 -5.53 -23.89 14.66
N GLU A 46 -4.33 -24.41 14.90
CA GLU A 46 -3.38 -23.89 15.89
C GLU A 46 -2.13 -23.28 15.21
N ALA A 47 -2.15 -23.08 13.89
CA ALA A 47 -0.98 -22.70 13.09
C ALA A 47 -0.42 -21.34 13.55
N LEU A 48 -1.29 -20.33 13.70
CA LEU A 48 -0.96 -18.99 14.21
C LEU A 48 -0.33 -19.08 15.61
N ASP A 49 -1.04 -19.69 16.57
CA ASP A 49 -0.59 -19.92 17.95
C ASP A 49 0.76 -20.67 18.06
N LEU A 50 1.09 -21.49 17.07
CA LEU A 50 2.29 -22.33 17.06
C LEU A 50 3.38 -21.78 16.14
N GLY A 51 3.11 -20.75 15.34
CA GLY A 51 3.99 -20.26 14.29
C GLY A 51 4.38 -21.36 13.30
N LEU A 52 3.39 -22.07 12.75
CA LEU A 52 3.61 -23.18 11.83
C LEU A 52 2.98 -22.92 10.46
N ILE A 53 3.71 -23.24 9.40
CA ILE A 53 3.19 -23.36 8.03
C ILE A 53 3.02 -24.82 7.65
N GLU A 54 2.01 -25.14 6.85
CA GLU A 54 1.89 -26.41 6.16
C GLU A 54 2.54 -26.33 4.78
N ARG A 55 3.37 -27.33 4.47
CA ARG A 55 4.03 -27.51 3.18
C ARG A 55 3.19 -28.37 2.23
N ASP A 56 3.55 -28.37 0.95
CA ASP A 56 2.91 -29.19 -0.09
C ASP A 56 2.93 -30.71 0.20
N ASP A 57 3.92 -31.19 0.96
CA ASP A 57 4.01 -32.58 1.38
C ASP A 57 3.09 -32.94 2.57
N GLY A 58 2.35 -31.95 3.09
CA GLY A 58 1.43 -32.09 4.21
C GLY A 58 2.11 -32.11 5.58
N THR A 59 3.41 -31.83 5.65
CA THR A 59 4.14 -31.63 6.91
C THR A 59 4.10 -30.17 7.35
N PHE A 60 4.29 -29.94 8.65
CA PHE A 60 4.31 -28.59 9.23
C PHE A 60 5.71 -28.22 9.68
N VAL A 61 6.11 -26.97 9.46
CA VAL A 61 7.39 -26.42 9.94
C VAL A 61 7.20 -25.04 10.56
N PRO A 62 8.12 -24.60 11.43
CA PRO A 62 8.15 -23.21 11.85
C PRO A 62 8.23 -22.25 10.67
N VAL A 63 7.59 -21.09 10.80
CA VAL A 63 7.78 -19.96 9.87
C VAL A 63 9.27 -19.57 9.86
N SER A 64 9.76 -19.10 8.72
CA SER A 64 11.12 -18.56 8.60
C SER A 64 11.21 -17.17 9.25
N ASP A 65 12.32 -16.89 9.94
CA ASP A 65 12.66 -15.55 10.45
C ASP A 65 13.25 -14.64 9.34
N GLU A 66 13.36 -15.13 8.11
CA GLU A 66 13.78 -14.29 6.99
C GLU A 66 12.66 -13.30 6.61
N PRO A 67 13.00 -12.04 6.28
CA PRO A 67 12.01 -11.09 5.81
C PRO A 67 11.41 -11.52 4.47
N VAL A 68 10.28 -10.91 4.12
CA VAL A 68 9.67 -11.00 2.80
C VAL A 68 10.62 -10.35 1.78
N PRO A 69 10.99 -11.06 0.70
CA PRO A 69 11.80 -10.47 -0.36
C PRO A 69 10.97 -9.51 -1.23
N PRO A 70 11.57 -8.46 -1.82
CA PRO A 70 10.88 -7.60 -2.78
C PRO A 70 10.54 -8.35 -4.09
N ASN A 71 9.65 -7.76 -4.87
CA ASN A 71 9.25 -8.28 -6.17
C ASN A 71 10.44 -8.38 -7.14
N ARG A 72 10.42 -9.40 -8.02
CA ARG A 72 11.50 -9.63 -9.00
C ARG A 72 11.22 -9.04 -10.38
N GLY A 73 10.07 -8.42 -10.55
CA GLY A 73 9.61 -7.85 -11.82
C GLY A 73 8.17 -7.35 -11.74
N PRO A 74 7.68 -6.73 -12.82
CA PRO A 74 6.32 -6.18 -12.84
C PRO A 74 5.26 -7.29 -12.80
N VAL A 75 4.13 -6.98 -12.19
CA VAL A 75 2.90 -7.76 -12.27
C VAL A 75 2.34 -7.61 -13.69
N GLN A 76 2.20 -8.71 -14.42
CA GLN A 76 1.77 -8.70 -15.84
C GLN A 76 0.35 -9.20 -16.04
N THR A 77 -0.14 -10.10 -15.18
CA THR A 77 -1.40 -10.82 -15.39
C THR A 77 -2.18 -10.95 -14.10
N PHE A 78 -3.49 -10.86 -14.18
CA PHE A 78 -4.36 -11.30 -13.09
C PHE A 78 -4.45 -12.84 -13.07
N PRO A 79 -4.22 -13.54 -11.95
CA PRO A 79 -4.11 -15.00 -11.94
C PRO A 79 -5.38 -15.75 -12.35
N ASP A 80 -5.20 -16.78 -13.20
CA ASP A 80 -6.30 -17.61 -13.71
C ASP A 80 -7.19 -18.22 -12.63
N ARG A 81 -6.64 -18.60 -11.47
CA ARG A 81 -7.42 -19.20 -10.37
C ARG A 81 -8.47 -18.24 -9.82
N TYR A 82 -8.11 -16.97 -9.65
CA TYR A 82 -9.03 -15.95 -9.16
C TYR A 82 -9.99 -15.51 -10.27
N ALA A 83 -9.52 -15.44 -11.53
CA ALA A 83 -10.36 -15.17 -12.67
C ALA A 83 -11.46 -16.23 -12.86
N GLN A 84 -11.10 -17.52 -12.72
CA GLN A 84 -12.05 -18.63 -12.80
C GLN A 84 -13.05 -18.61 -11.64
N ALA A 85 -12.59 -18.36 -10.41
CA ALA A 85 -13.49 -18.26 -9.26
C ALA A 85 -14.48 -17.09 -9.38
N LEU A 86 -14.03 -15.94 -9.91
CA LEU A 86 -14.93 -14.83 -10.24
C LEU A 86 -15.92 -15.23 -11.33
N GLU A 87 -15.47 -15.89 -12.39
CA GLU A 87 -16.34 -16.35 -13.47
C GLU A 87 -17.39 -17.35 -12.96
N ASP A 88 -17.00 -18.33 -12.13
CA ASP A 88 -17.92 -19.30 -11.52
C ASP A 88 -19.00 -18.60 -10.68
N LEU A 89 -18.62 -17.57 -9.91
CA LEU A 89 -19.54 -16.74 -9.15
C LEU A 89 -20.48 -15.95 -10.05
N LEU A 90 -19.99 -15.36 -11.15
CA LEU A 90 -20.82 -14.67 -12.13
C LEU A 90 -21.80 -15.63 -12.80
N VAL A 91 -21.36 -16.86 -13.13
CA VAL A 91 -22.22 -17.91 -13.71
C VAL A 91 -23.29 -18.36 -12.71
N GLU A 92 -22.97 -18.48 -11.43
CA GLU A 92 -23.93 -18.83 -10.39
C GLU A 92 -25.02 -17.75 -10.25
N ARG A 93 -24.63 -16.48 -10.21
CA ARG A 93 -25.56 -15.34 -10.01
C ARG A 93 -26.39 -15.04 -11.26
N TYR A 94 -25.76 -15.04 -12.42
CA TYR A 94 -26.30 -14.45 -13.65
C TYR A 94 -26.51 -15.47 -14.77
N GLY A 95 -26.00 -16.69 -14.62
CA GLY A 95 -26.05 -17.76 -15.62
C GLY A 95 -24.83 -17.76 -16.55
N VAL A 96 -24.68 -18.84 -17.32
CA VAL A 96 -23.52 -19.09 -18.21
C VAL A 96 -23.24 -18.01 -19.26
N ASN A 97 -24.23 -17.18 -19.57
CA ASN A 97 -24.16 -16.11 -20.57
C ASN A 97 -24.20 -14.72 -19.93
N TRP A 98 -23.69 -14.60 -18.70
CA TRP A 98 -23.72 -13.38 -17.88
C TRP A 98 -23.24 -12.11 -18.61
N HIS A 99 -22.33 -12.24 -19.59
CA HIS A 99 -21.76 -11.13 -20.35
C HIS A 99 -22.64 -10.65 -21.52
N THR A 100 -23.72 -11.37 -21.86
CA THR A 100 -24.58 -11.10 -23.04
C THR A 100 -26.02 -10.74 -22.67
N ASP A 101 -26.77 -10.30 -23.68
CA ASP A 101 -28.20 -10.00 -23.60
C ASP A 101 -28.51 -9.02 -22.44
N SER A 102 -29.74 -9.09 -21.92
CA SER A 102 -30.22 -8.19 -20.85
C SER A 102 -29.39 -8.23 -19.56
N VAL A 103 -28.64 -9.32 -19.34
CA VAL A 103 -27.81 -9.51 -18.14
C VAL A 103 -26.46 -8.80 -18.32
N GLY A 104 -25.83 -8.95 -19.47
CA GLY A 104 -24.64 -8.16 -19.82
C GLY A 104 -24.96 -6.67 -19.83
N ASP A 105 -26.13 -6.28 -20.36
CA ASP A 105 -26.58 -4.88 -20.37
C ASP A 105 -26.77 -4.33 -18.96
N LEU A 106 -27.28 -5.15 -18.03
CA LEU A 106 -27.36 -4.80 -16.62
C LEU A 106 -25.96 -4.52 -16.06
N LEU A 107 -25.00 -5.43 -16.22
CA LEU A 107 -23.64 -5.26 -15.69
C LEU A 107 -22.93 -4.03 -16.28
N ARG A 108 -23.00 -3.85 -17.61
CA ARG A 108 -22.47 -2.66 -18.30
C ARG A 108 -23.09 -1.37 -17.77
N SER A 109 -24.41 -1.32 -17.63
CA SER A 109 -25.12 -0.16 -17.09
C SER A 109 -24.76 0.12 -15.63
N THR A 110 -24.53 -0.93 -14.83
CA THR A 110 -24.11 -0.82 -13.44
C THR A 110 -22.69 -0.25 -13.34
N ILE A 111 -21.76 -0.71 -14.18
CA ILE A 111 -20.40 -0.18 -14.26
C ILE A 111 -20.41 1.29 -14.65
N ARG A 112 -21.13 1.65 -15.72
CA ARG A 112 -21.31 3.06 -16.13
C ARG A 112 -21.87 3.91 -14.99
N ARG A 113 -22.86 3.39 -14.26
CA ARG A 113 -23.53 4.09 -13.15
C ARG A 113 -22.57 4.41 -12.01
N PHE A 114 -21.86 3.43 -11.48
CA PHE A 114 -20.96 3.71 -10.35
C PHE A 114 -19.77 4.58 -10.77
N LYS A 115 -19.24 4.40 -12.00
CA LYS A 115 -18.18 5.28 -12.56
C LYS A 115 -18.65 6.73 -12.62
N ALA A 116 -19.87 6.96 -13.10
CA ALA A 116 -20.48 8.29 -13.11
C ALA A 116 -20.66 8.85 -11.69
N GLN A 117 -21.07 8.01 -10.72
CA GLN A 117 -21.19 8.43 -9.32
C GLN A 117 -19.84 8.83 -8.71
N TYR A 118 -18.75 8.10 -8.97
CA TYR A 118 -17.40 8.50 -8.53
C TYR A 118 -16.99 9.85 -9.13
N LEU A 119 -17.17 10.03 -10.44
CA LEU A 119 -16.86 11.29 -11.12
C LEU A 119 -17.66 12.47 -10.53
N GLU A 120 -18.94 12.24 -10.23
CA GLU A 120 -19.84 13.21 -9.61
C GLU A 120 -19.68 13.31 -8.08
N ARG A 121 -18.79 12.52 -7.47
CA ARG A 121 -18.54 12.45 -6.02
C ARG A 121 -19.80 12.15 -5.20
N ARG A 122 -20.62 11.23 -5.72
CA ARG A 122 -21.82 10.73 -5.04
C ARG A 122 -21.49 9.42 -4.34
N VAL A 123 -22.16 9.21 -3.20
CA VAL A 123 -22.09 7.95 -2.46
C VAL A 123 -22.57 6.81 -3.35
N VAL A 124 -21.78 5.73 -3.40
CA VAL A 124 -22.11 4.47 -4.05
C VAL A 124 -22.61 3.50 -2.99
N THR A 125 -23.63 2.71 -3.32
CA THR A 125 -24.08 1.60 -2.48
C THR A 125 -23.66 0.30 -3.14
N TYR A 126 -22.83 -0.47 -2.46
CA TYR A 126 -22.28 -1.72 -2.97
C TYR A 126 -23.24 -2.89 -2.71
N ASP A 127 -24.35 -2.91 -3.46
CA ASP A 127 -25.21 -4.08 -3.56
C ASP A 127 -24.56 -5.20 -4.40
N GLU A 128 -25.24 -6.34 -4.52
CA GLU A 128 -24.69 -7.52 -5.20
C GLU A 128 -24.30 -7.26 -6.67
N ASP A 129 -25.07 -6.43 -7.37
CA ASP A 129 -24.80 -6.07 -8.77
C ASP A 129 -23.62 -5.11 -8.88
N VAL A 130 -23.55 -4.11 -8.00
CA VAL A 130 -22.40 -3.19 -7.94
C VAL A 130 -21.14 -3.93 -7.55
N ALA A 131 -21.19 -4.85 -6.58
CA ALA A 131 -20.05 -5.67 -6.19
C ALA A 131 -19.56 -6.54 -7.37
N SER A 132 -20.46 -7.15 -8.13
CA SER A 132 -20.09 -7.95 -9.31
C SER A 132 -19.47 -7.09 -10.42
N GLY A 133 -20.06 -5.93 -10.71
CA GLY A 133 -19.50 -4.97 -11.68
C GLY A 133 -18.16 -4.39 -11.23
N TYR A 134 -17.99 -4.11 -9.94
CA TYR A 134 -16.74 -3.65 -9.36
C TYR A 134 -15.66 -4.73 -9.43
N ALA A 135 -16.00 -5.99 -9.16
CA ALA A 135 -15.09 -7.12 -9.32
C ALA A 135 -14.60 -7.28 -10.77
N ILE A 136 -15.50 -7.14 -11.75
CA ILE A 136 -15.13 -7.15 -13.16
C ILE A 136 -14.19 -5.98 -13.50
N TYR A 137 -14.51 -4.77 -13.02
CA TYR A 137 -13.83 -3.57 -13.50
C TYR A 137 -12.54 -3.23 -12.72
N HIS A 138 -12.57 -3.26 -11.39
CA HIS A 138 -11.48 -2.70 -10.55
C HIS A 138 -10.55 -3.76 -9.94
N LEU A 139 -10.99 -5.02 -9.82
CA LEU A 139 -10.25 -6.05 -9.09
C LEU A 139 -8.82 -6.30 -9.64
N PRO A 140 -8.59 -6.45 -10.96
CA PRO A 140 -7.25 -6.70 -11.49
C PRO A 140 -6.26 -5.56 -11.20
N GLY A 141 -6.68 -4.31 -11.41
CA GLY A 141 -5.83 -3.14 -11.20
C GLY A 141 -5.37 -3.03 -9.75
N TYR A 142 -6.28 -3.20 -8.78
CA TYR A 142 -5.91 -3.13 -7.35
C TYR A 142 -5.19 -4.38 -6.83
N TYR A 143 -5.39 -5.54 -7.47
CA TYR A 143 -4.53 -6.72 -7.25
C TYR A 143 -3.06 -6.42 -7.57
N ALA A 144 -2.81 -5.67 -8.64
CA ALA A 144 -1.44 -5.27 -9.00
C ALA A 144 -0.94 -4.11 -8.14
N ALA A 145 -1.76 -3.07 -7.93
CA ALA A 145 -1.37 -1.84 -7.23
C ALA A 145 -0.80 -2.11 -5.83
N ILE A 146 -1.46 -2.98 -5.04
CA ILE A 146 -1.01 -3.29 -3.68
C ILE A 146 0.40 -3.88 -3.65
N GLN A 147 0.77 -4.69 -4.64
CA GLN A 147 2.07 -5.36 -4.69
C GLN A 147 3.21 -4.37 -4.90
N TYR A 148 2.98 -3.32 -5.67
CA TYR A 148 3.96 -2.25 -5.86
C TYR A 148 4.08 -1.36 -4.63
N ALA A 149 2.98 -1.12 -3.90
CA ALA A 149 3.04 -0.38 -2.64
C ALA A 149 3.73 -1.17 -1.50
N LEU A 150 3.66 -2.51 -1.51
CA LEU A 150 4.36 -3.38 -0.56
C LEU A 150 5.87 -3.47 -0.83
N ASP A 151 6.32 -3.24 -2.07
CA ASP A 151 7.72 -3.33 -2.46
C ASP A 151 8.59 -2.35 -1.66
N ASP A 152 8.09 -1.13 -1.43
CA ASP A 152 8.72 -0.08 -0.61
C ASP A 152 9.07 -0.56 0.83
N LEU A 153 8.26 -1.48 1.38
CA LEU A 153 8.49 -2.07 2.70
C LEU A 153 9.42 -3.29 2.61
N ALA A 154 9.23 -4.16 1.62
CA ALA A 154 10.03 -5.38 1.47
C ALA A 154 11.48 -5.11 1.06
N GLU A 155 11.74 -4.12 0.20
CA GLU A 155 13.09 -3.69 -0.16
C GLU A 155 13.92 -3.31 1.07
N ARG A 156 13.24 -2.77 2.09
CA ARG A 156 13.83 -2.32 3.35
C ARG A 156 13.66 -3.34 4.48
N ARG A 157 13.15 -4.53 4.17
CA ARG A 157 12.97 -5.67 5.08
C ARG A 157 12.07 -5.33 6.27
N LEU A 158 11.01 -4.56 6.03
CA LEU A 158 10.02 -4.15 7.02
C LEU A 158 8.78 -5.06 7.03
N LEU A 159 8.81 -6.17 6.30
CA LEU A 159 7.74 -7.15 6.26
C LEU A 159 8.30 -8.51 6.68
N ASP A 160 7.74 -9.05 7.75
CA ASP A 160 8.02 -10.39 8.24
C ASP A 160 7.12 -11.43 7.59
N ARG A 161 7.51 -12.71 7.71
CA ARG A 161 6.74 -13.84 7.18
C ARG A 161 5.67 -14.35 8.13
N THR A 162 5.64 -13.89 9.37
CA THR A 162 4.46 -14.04 10.23
C THR A 162 3.82 -12.67 10.29
N ILE A 163 2.64 -12.51 9.70
CA ILE A 163 2.03 -11.20 9.52
C ILE A 163 0.55 -11.24 9.89
N ARG A 164 0.14 -10.32 10.77
CA ARG A 164 -1.26 -10.02 11.07
C ARG A 164 -1.69 -8.80 10.28
N VAL A 165 -2.77 -8.96 9.52
CA VAL A 165 -3.26 -7.97 8.59
C VAL A 165 -4.69 -7.58 8.91
N LEU A 166 -4.97 -6.28 8.95
CA LEU A 166 -6.32 -5.73 8.94
C LEU A 166 -6.56 -4.98 7.63
N ASP A 167 -7.49 -5.45 6.81
CA ASP A 167 -7.93 -4.79 5.58
C ASP A 167 -9.29 -4.12 5.77
N VAL A 168 -9.29 -2.79 5.81
CA VAL A 168 -10.47 -1.95 6.02
C VAL A 168 -11.06 -1.57 4.67
N GLY A 169 -12.35 -1.85 4.48
CA GLY A 169 -12.99 -1.68 3.17
C GLY A 169 -12.44 -2.66 2.15
N ALA A 170 -12.26 -3.93 2.57
CA ALA A 170 -11.64 -4.97 1.76
C ALA A 170 -12.34 -5.21 0.41
N GLY A 171 -13.60 -4.77 0.28
CA GLY A 171 -14.35 -4.77 -0.96
C GLY A 171 -14.45 -6.16 -1.54
N VAL A 172 -14.13 -6.28 -2.82
CA VAL A 172 -14.13 -7.56 -3.56
C VAL A 172 -12.80 -8.32 -3.43
N GLY A 173 -11.81 -7.77 -2.72
CA GLY A 173 -10.56 -8.46 -2.41
C GLY A 173 -9.38 -8.23 -3.36
N GLY A 174 -9.39 -7.22 -4.23
CA GLY A 174 -8.22 -6.90 -5.08
C GLY A 174 -6.91 -6.81 -4.27
N PRO A 175 -6.81 -5.88 -3.29
CA PRO A 175 -5.65 -5.76 -2.41
C PRO A 175 -5.36 -7.03 -1.59
N ALA A 176 -6.39 -7.71 -1.08
CA ALA A 176 -6.27 -8.96 -0.33
C ALA A 176 -5.50 -10.05 -1.12
N LEU A 177 -5.93 -10.28 -2.37
CA LEU A 177 -5.35 -11.28 -3.25
C LEU A 177 -3.94 -10.88 -3.69
N GLY A 178 -3.71 -9.59 -3.95
CA GLY A 178 -2.39 -9.09 -4.32
C GLY A 178 -1.38 -9.26 -3.17
N LEU A 179 -1.79 -8.97 -1.92
CA LEU A 179 -0.99 -9.24 -0.73
C LEU A 179 -0.68 -10.73 -0.59
N CYS A 180 -1.69 -11.61 -0.71
CA CYS A 180 -1.49 -13.05 -0.54
C CYS A 180 -0.49 -13.63 -1.55
N ASP A 181 -0.49 -13.12 -2.79
CA ASP A 181 0.41 -13.54 -3.86
C ASP A 181 1.79 -12.89 -3.80
N TYR A 182 1.88 -11.72 -3.15
CA TYR A 182 3.14 -11.03 -2.90
C TYR A 182 3.99 -11.76 -1.86
N LEU A 183 3.34 -12.29 -0.82
CA LEU A 183 4.00 -13.02 0.25
C LEU A 183 4.52 -14.38 -0.26
N PRO A 184 5.71 -14.82 0.21
CA PRO A 184 6.23 -16.13 -0.18
C PRO A 184 5.36 -17.27 0.37
N ASP A 185 5.38 -18.43 -0.29
CA ASP A 185 4.60 -19.62 0.11
C ASP A 185 4.88 -20.09 1.57
N ASP A 186 6.02 -19.67 2.14
CA ASP A 186 6.41 -19.97 3.51
C ASP A 186 6.09 -18.86 4.53
N ALA A 187 5.21 -17.93 4.15
CA ALA A 187 4.56 -16.99 5.06
C ALA A 187 3.33 -17.60 5.75
N LEU A 188 3.04 -17.09 6.95
CA LEU A 188 1.88 -17.38 7.76
C LEU A 188 1.11 -16.09 7.99
N VAL A 189 -0.14 -16.05 7.55
CA VAL A 189 -0.94 -14.82 7.52
C VAL A 189 -2.19 -15.00 8.36
N GLU A 190 -2.36 -14.13 9.35
CA GLU A 190 -3.65 -13.88 10.00
C GLU A 190 -4.29 -12.67 9.32
N TYR A 191 -5.41 -12.88 8.64
CA TYR A 191 -6.03 -11.86 7.80
C TYR A 191 -7.42 -11.50 8.31
N HIS A 192 -7.64 -10.24 8.65
CA HIS A 192 -8.94 -9.71 9.04
C HIS A 192 -9.42 -8.72 8.00
N ALA A 193 -10.58 -8.96 7.41
CA ALA A 193 -11.26 -7.99 6.55
C ALA A 193 -12.41 -7.33 7.29
N VAL A 194 -12.59 -6.02 7.11
CA VAL A 194 -13.79 -5.28 7.51
C VAL A 194 -14.50 -4.83 6.24
N GLU A 195 -15.60 -5.49 5.91
CA GLU A 195 -16.39 -5.22 4.70
C GLU A 195 -17.89 -5.42 4.96
N PRO A 196 -18.66 -4.34 5.16
CA PRO A 196 -20.07 -4.44 5.53
C PRO A 196 -21.02 -4.69 4.35
N SER A 197 -20.57 -4.57 3.11
CA SER A 197 -21.42 -4.63 1.92
C SER A 197 -21.54 -6.04 1.31
N ALA A 198 -22.23 -6.15 0.18
CA ALA A 198 -22.31 -7.40 -0.59
C ALA A 198 -20.97 -7.80 -1.23
N ALA A 199 -19.99 -6.89 -1.26
CA ALA A 199 -18.65 -7.18 -1.75
C ALA A 199 -17.94 -8.26 -0.92
N ALA A 200 -18.26 -8.37 0.37
CA ALA A 200 -17.76 -9.44 1.26
C ALA A 200 -18.03 -10.86 0.73
N ASP A 201 -19.13 -11.07 0.00
CA ASP A 201 -19.45 -12.39 -0.57
C ASP A 201 -18.52 -12.76 -1.73
N VAL A 202 -18.08 -11.74 -2.50
CA VAL A 202 -17.08 -11.91 -3.56
C VAL A 202 -15.71 -12.16 -2.94
N LEU A 203 -15.33 -11.35 -1.94
CA LEU A 203 -14.10 -11.52 -1.18
C LEU A 203 -13.98 -12.92 -0.58
N GLU A 204 -15.03 -13.41 0.11
CA GLU A 204 -15.06 -14.75 0.71
C GLU A 204 -14.82 -15.85 -0.33
N SER A 205 -15.44 -15.73 -1.50
CA SER A 205 -15.30 -16.69 -2.60
C SER A 205 -13.88 -16.70 -3.16
N LEU A 206 -13.24 -15.54 -3.28
CA LEU A 206 -11.88 -15.44 -3.84
C LEU A 206 -10.79 -15.80 -2.82
N LEU A 207 -10.98 -15.47 -1.55
CA LEU A 207 -10.07 -15.87 -0.47
C LEU A 207 -9.99 -17.39 -0.31
N ALA A 208 -11.04 -18.13 -0.66
CA ALA A 208 -11.03 -19.59 -0.66
C ALA A 208 -10.00 -20.20 -1.64
N GLU A 209 -9.56 -19.43 -2.65
CA GLU A 209 -8.55 -19.83 -3.63
C GLU A 209 -7.11 -19.45 -3.22
N THR A 210 -6.93 -18.83 -2.04
CA THR A 210 -5.62 -18.50 -1.48
C THR A 210 -4.95 -19.72 -0.83
N GLY A 211 -3.67 -19.59 -0.48
CA GLY A 211 -2.87 -20.65 0.11
C GLY A 211 -3.39 -21.10 1.48
N GLN A 212 -3.08 -22.36 1.85
CA GLN A 212 -3.54 -22.97 3.11
C GLN A 212 -2.99 -22.33 4.39
N ASN A 213 -1.99 -21.45 4.29
CA ASN A 213 -1.38 -20.71 5.39
C ASN A 213 -1.96 -19.28 5.53
N ILE A 214 -3.03 -18.97 4.78
CA ILE A 214 -3.81 -17.75 4.91
C ILE A 214 -5.04 -18.05 5.79
N HIS A 215 -5.09 -17.40 6.95
CA HIS A 215 -6.16 -17.58 7.94
C HIS A 215 -7.05 -16.34 7.96
N ALA A 216 -8.09 -16.35 7.11
CA ALA A 216 -8.96 -15.20 6.93
C ALA A 216 -10.19 -15.19 7.85
N THR A 217 -10.53 -14.01 8.36
CA THR A 217 -11.78 -13.69 9.06
C THR A 217 -12.41 -12.45 8.43
N ILE A 218 -13.70 -12.50 8.10
CA ILE A 218 -14.44 -11.37 7.52
C ILE A 218 -15.44 -10.83 8.55
N HIS A 219 -15.25 -9.56 8.93
CA HIS A 219 -16.14 -8.79 9.77
C HIS A 219 -17.07 -7.96 8.89
N ARG A 220 -18.37 -8.02 9.16
CA ARG A 220 -19.42 -7.38 8.32
C ARG A 220 -20.02 -6.14 8.98
N GLU A 221 -19.42 -5.65 10.06
CA GLU A 221 -19.70 -4.33 10.60
C GLU A 221 -18.94 -3.24 9.83
N ALA A 222 -19.44 -2.00 9.89
CA ALA A 222 -18.71 -0.85 9.38
C ALA A 222 -17.50 -0.54 10.27
N ILE A 223 -16.41 -0.04 9.67
CA ILE A 223 -15.20 0.28 10.44
C ILE A 223 -15.47 1.33 11.52
N GLU A 224 -16.40 2.26 11.29
CA GLU A 224 -16.77 3.27 12.28
C GLU A 224 -17.52 2.72 13.50
N ASP A 225 -18.01 1.48 13.43
CA ASP A 225 -18.78 0.81 14.49
C ASP A 225 -17.97 -0.27 15.24
N VAL A 226 -16.71 -0.50 14.85
CA VAL A 226 -15.80 -1.47 15.49
C VAL A 226 -14.60 -0.77 16.11
N GLU A 227 -14.01 -1.42 17.12
CA GLU A 227 -12.71 -1.02 17.66
C GLU A 227 -11.63 -1.87 16.98
N PRO A 228 -10.78 -1.31 16.10
CA PRO A 228 -9.78 -2.07 15.34
C PRO A 228 -8.89 -2.95 16.22
N ALA A 229 -8.41 -2.42 17.35
CA ALA A 229 -7.53 -3.14 18.28
C ALA A 229 -8.17 -4.41 18.87
N ALA A 230 -9.51 -4.49 18.91
CA ALA A 230 -10.23 -5.64 19.46
C ALA A 230 -10.52 -6.75 18.42
N LEU A 231 -10.12 -6.58 17.16
CA LEU A 231 -10.44 -7.51 16.07
C LEU A 231 -9.52 -8.73 16.03
N SER A 232 -8.27 -8.62 16.49
CA SER A 232 -7.34 -9.74 16.66
C SER A 232 -7.05 -9.93 18.14
N THR A 233 -7.14 -11.17 18.62
CA THR A 233 -6.95 -11.51 20.03
C THR A 233 -6.19 -12.82 20.15
N THR A 234 -5.29 -12.89 21.13
CA THR A 234 -4.63 -14.14 21.52
C THR A 234 -5.67 -15.18 21.95
N ALA A 235 -5.27 -16.46 21.99
CA ALA A 235 -6.06 -17.50 22.64
C ALA A 235 -6.38 -17.24 24.14
N GLN A 236 -5.73 -16.26 24.78
CA GLN A 236 -6.01 -15.83 26.16
C GLN A 236 -7.04 -14.68 26.23
N GLY A 237 -7.39 -14.08 25.10
CA GLY A 237 -8.32 -12.96 24.98
C GLY A 237 -7.67 -11.59 25.18
N ASP A 238 -6.34 -11.52 25.11
CA ASP A 238 -5.60 -10.25 25.06
C ASP A 238 -5.53 -9.78 23.59
N ASP A 239 -5.73 -8.48 23.37
CA ASP A 239 -5.67 -7.85 22.04
C ASP A 239 -4.26 -8.00 21.43
N GLU A 240 -4.19 -8.37 20.15
CA GLU A 240 -2.94 -8.44 19.39
C GLU A 240 -2.89 -7.34 18.33
N PRO A 241 -1.77 -6.60 18.25
CA PRO A 241 -1.65 -5.53 17.27
C PRO A 241 -1.41 -6.09 15.86
N PHE A 242 -1.71 -5.25 14.86
CA PHE A 242 -1.52 -5.58 13.45
C PHE A 242 -0.16 -5.11 12.93
N ASP A 243 0.52 -5.97 12.19
CA ASP A 243 1.81 -5.65 11.56
C ASP A 243 1.59 -4.80 10.30
N LEU A 244 0.46 -5.01 9.62
CA LEU A 244 0.06 -4.28 8.43
C LEU A 244 -1.43 -3.98 8.47
N ILE A 245 -1.80 -2.71 8.28
CA ILE A 245 -3.19 -2.31 8.09
C ILE A 245 -3.34 -1.73 6.69
N LEU A 246 -4.30 -2.24 5.93
CA LEU A 246 -4.64 -1.77 4.60
C LEU A 246 -5.90 -0.90 4.68
N ALA A 247 -5.86 0.26 4.03
CA ALA A 247 -7.01 1.11 3.82
C ALA A 247 -7.01 1.56 2.34
N CYS A 248 -7.47 0.67 1.46
CA CYS A 248 -7.38 0.84 0.02
C CYS A 248 -8.73 1.28 -0.57
N ASN A 249 -8.80 2.51 -1.10
CA ASN A 249 -9.97 3.13 -1.71
C ASN A 249 -11.18 3.25 -0.76
N VAL A 250 -10.90 3.41 0.53
CA VAL A 250 -11.94 3.46 1.58
C VAL A 250 -11.94 4.79 2.32
N LEU A 251 -10.78 5.42 2.56
CA LEU A 251 -10.69 6.59 3.44
C LEU A 251 -11.47 7.77 2.88
N ASN A 252 -11.39 7.97 1.56
CA ASN A 252 -12.18 8.98 0.85
C ASN A 252 -13.71 8.77 0.93
N GLU A 253 -14.19 7.57 1.29
CA GLU A 253 -15.62 7.24 1.42
C GLU A 253 -16.15 7.41 2.86
N LEU A 254 -15.26 7.49 3.85
CA LEU A 254 -15.65 7.57 5.27
C LEU A 254 -16.18 8.95 5.65
N ALA A 255 -17.08 8.96 6.64
CA ALA A 255 -17.62 10.22 7.17
C ALA A 255 -16.58 11.02 7.99
N ASN A 256 -15.62 10.33 8.62
CA ASN A 256 -14.55 10.95 9.42
C ASN A 256 -13.23 10.16 9.26
N PRO A 257 -12.56 10.30 8.10
CA PRO A 257 -11.41 9.46 7.78
C PRO A 257 -10.22 9.69 8.71
N THR A 258 -9.99 10.92 9.19
CA THR A 258 -8.90 11.19 10.13
C THR A 258 -9.11 10.50 11.47
N ALA A 259 -10.35 10.44 11.99
CA ALA A 259 -10.62 9.73 13.24
C ALA A 259 -10.43 8.21 13.11
N VAL A 260 -10.88 7.63 11.99
CA VAL A 260 -10.66 6.21 11.70
C VAL A 260 -9.18 5.92 11.55
N ALA A 261 -8.44 6.71 10.75
CA ALA A 261 -7.01 6.53 10.57
C ALA A 261 -6.21 6.60 11.88
N ARG A 262 -6.59 7.47 12.83
CA ARG A 262 -5.98 7.48 14.18
C ARG A 262 -6.20 6.18 14.93
N SER A 263 -7.41 5.65 14.90
CA SER A 263 -7.75 4.37 15.57
C SER A 263 -7.04 3.18 14.90
N LEU A 264 -6.88 3.21 13.57
CA LEU A 264 -6.06 2.23 12.86
C LEU A 264 -4.59 2.31 13.27
N LEU A 265 -4.01 3.51 13.34
CA LEU A 265 -2.62 3.71 13.78
C LEU A 265 -2.39 3.21 15.21
N ASP A 266 -3.36 3.40 16.12
CA ASP A 266 -3.28 2.91 17.51
C ASP A 266 -3.31 1.38 17.61
N ALA A 267 -3.91 0.69 16.63
CA ALA A 267 -3.96 -0.77 16.55
C ALA A 267 -2.71 -1.41 15.92
N LEU A 268 -1.73 -0.62 15.49
CA LEU A 268 -0.49 -1.12 14.90
C LEU A 268 0.45 -1.73 15.92
N ALA A 269 1.21 -2.73 15.48
CA ALA A 269 2.42 -3.17 16.14
C ALA A 269 3.41 -2.01 16.20
N ASP A 270 4.37 -2.06 17.12
CA ASP A 270 5.29 -0.95 17.35
C ASP A 270 6.07 -0.59 16.06
N ASP A 271 6.39 -1.58 15.23
CA ASP A 271 7.02 -1.47 13.91
C ASP A 271 6.06 -1.76 12.74
N GLY A 272 4.75 -1.72 13.00
CA GLY A 272 3.71 -1.93 11.99
C GLY A 272 3.56 -0.76 11.02
N THR A 273 2.83 -0.99 9.92
CA THR A 273 2.55 0.03 8.91
C THR A 273 1.06 0.14 8.60
N LEU A 274 0.54 1.36 8.54
CA LEU A 274 -0.72 1.67 7.87
C LEU A 274 -0.42 2.05 6.42
N LEU A 275 -0.87 1.23 5.48
CA LEU A 275 -0.84 1.47 4.05
C LEU A 275 -2.21 2.02 3.62
N ALA A 276 -2.25 3.33 3.39
CA ALA A 276 -3.41 3.99 2.81
C ALA A 276 -3.21 4.13 1.29
N MET A 277 -4.19 3.70 0.51
CA MET A 277 -4.15 3.78 -0.96
C MET A 277 -5.45 4.39 -1.47
N GLU A 278 -5.35 5.22 -2.50
CA GLU A 278 -6.49 5.85 -3.16
C GLU A 278 -6.31 5.80 -4.69
N PRO A 279 -7.40 5.86 -5.48
CA PRO A 279 -7.29 5.94 -6.92
C PRO A 279 -6.47 7.17 -7.33
N ALA A 280 -5.75 7.10 -8.46
CA ALA A 280 -4.96 8.21 -9.00
C ALA A 280 -5.78 9.43 -9.49
N ASP A 281 -7.11 9.46 -9.24
CA ASP A 281 -7.93 10.64 -9.48
C ASP A 281 -7.41 11.84 -8.66
N LYS A 282 -7.52 13.02 -9.26
CA LYS A 282 -7.11 14.29 -8.66
C LYS A 282 -7.70 14.50 -7.27
N ASN A 283 -8.96 14.15 -7.03
CA ASN A 283 -9.62 14.48 -5.78
C ASN A 283 -9.25 13.53 -4.66
N THR A 284 -9.23 12.22 -4.96
CA THR A 284 -8.89 11.18 -4.00
C THR A 284 -7.42 11.24 -3.61
N SER A 285 -6.53 11.48 -4.57
CA SER A 285 -5.09 11.64 -4.33
C SER A 285 -4.78 12.88 -3.47
N VAL A 286 -5.44 14.01 -3.75
CA VAL A 286 -5.27 15.23 -2.93
C VAL A 286 -5.83 15.01 -1.53
N GLY A 287 -7.00 14.38 -1.40
CA GLY A 287 -7.59 14.04 -0.11
C GLY A 287 -6.69 13.13 0.74
N LEU A 288 -6.00 12.17 0.12
CA LEU A 288 -5.00 11.34 0.78
C LEU A 288 -3.84 12.18 1.35
N ARG A 289 -3.30 13.14 0.58
CA ARG A 289 -2.25 14.05 1.07
C ARG A 289 -2.73 14.99 2.17
N GLU A 290 -3.96 15.49 2.09
CA GLU A 290 -4.55 16.30 3.16
C GLU A 290 -4.67 15.50 4.46
N LEU A 291 -5.10 14.23 4.39
CA LEU A 291 -5.17 13.33 5.54
C LEU A 291 -3.78 13.04 6.11
N GLU A 292 -2.83 12.67 5.26
CA GLU A 292 -1.43 12.41 5.63
C GLU A 292 -0.83 13.59 6.40
N ARG A 293 -0.92 14.81 5.84
CA ARG A 293 -0.39 16.04 6.45
C ARG A 293 -1.10 16.42 7.75
N THR A 294 -2.38 16.08 7.86
CA THR A 294 -3.16 16.29 9.09
C THR A 294 -2.65 15.40 10.23
N LEU A 295 -2.25 14.17 9.90
CA LEU A 295 -1.80 13.18 10.88
C LEU A 295 -0.31 13.31 11.20
N GLU A 296 0.53 13.73 10.26
CA GLU A 296 1.99 13.76 10.43
C GLU A 296 2.43 14.59 11.66
N ASP A 297 3.27 13.99 12.51
CA ASP A 297 3.70 14.42 13.84
C ASP A 297 2.59 14.46 14.92
N GLU A 298 1.38 13.97 14.63
CA GLU A 298 0.39 13.74 15.69
C GLU A 298 0.87 12.60 16.59
N ARG A 299 0.81 12.81 17.91
CA ARG A 299 1.14 11.75 18.88
C ARG A 299 -0.06 10.85 19.10
N ILE A 300 0.03 9.61 18.61
CA ILE A 300 -0.99 8.57 18.79
C ILE A 300 -0.70 7.78 20.07
N ARG A 301 0.54 7.33 20.27
CA ARG A 301 0.98 6.53 21.43
C ARG A 301 2.08 7.24 22.22
N ASP A 302 2.22 6.92 23.51
CA ASP A 302 3.30 7.49 24.33
C ASP A 302 4.65 6.86 23.94
N ALA A 303 5.72 7.65 23.87
CA ALA A 303 7.04 7.15 23.48
C ALA A 303 7.56 6.05 24.43
N SER A 304 7.13 6.05 25.70
CA SER A 304 7.50 5.02 26.68
C SER A 304 6.86 3.65 26.44
N GLU A 305 5.88 3.56 25.55
CA GLU A 305 5.28 2.29 25.13
C GLU A 305 6.20 1.51 24.17
N PHE A 306 7.13 2.18 23.51
CA PHE A 306 8.01 1.58 22.51
C PHE A 306 9.27 0.97 23.14
N PRO A 307 9.77 -0.17 22.64
CA PRO A 307 10.99 -0.80 23.14
C PRO A 307 12.21 0.13 23.09
N GLY A 308 12.75 0.44 24.27
CA GLY A 308 13.93 1.29 24.42
C GLY A 308 13.64 2.79 24.60
N GLY A 309 12.38 3.22 24.60
CA GLY A 309 12.01 4.59 24.92
C GLY A 309 12.36 4.89 26.38
N SER A 310 13.38 5.72 26.62
CA SER A 310 13.63 6.21 27.97
C SER A 310 12.47 7.12 28.38
N ALA A 311 11.67 6.69 29.36
CA ALA A 311 10.78 7.60 30.08
C ALA A 311 11.62 8.79 30.55
N GLY A 312 11.40 9.96 29.96
CA GLY A 312 12.16 11.18 30.23
C GLY A 312 12.27 11.40 31.73
N GLY A 313 13.45 11.10 32.26
CA GLY A 313 13.77 11.38 33.65
C GLY A 313 14.05 12.86 33.76
N ASP A 314 13.20 13.56 34.53
CA ASP A 314 13.57 14.82 35.17
C ASP A 314 14.91 14.61 35.91
N GLY A 315 15.99 14.98 35.24
CA GLY A 315 17.37 14.74 35.66
C GLY A 315 18.18 16.00 35.46
N ASP A 316 17.89 17.01 36.29
CA ASP A 316 18.73 18.19 36.50
C ASP A 316 20.15 17.71 36.83
N GLY A 317 21.06 17.86 35.87
CA GLY A 317 22.39 17.25 35.90
C GLY A 317 23.36 18.04 35.05
N ASP A 318 23.79 19.19 35.57
CA ASP A 318 24.97 19.93 35.13
C ASP A 318 26.14 18.96 34.82
N VAL A 319 26.55 18.86 33.55
CA VAL A 319 27.89 18.41 33.19
C VAL A 319 28.48 19.35 32.14
N ASP A 320 29.60 19.92 32.57
CA ASP A 320 30.45 20.94 31.96
C ASP A 320 31.29 20.38 30.80
N GLY A 321 31.37 21.16 29.71
CA GLY A 321 32.56 21.38 28.87
C GLY A 321 33.20 20.21 28.11
N GLY A 322 33.09 20.23 26.77
CA GLY A 322 33.92 19.42 25.89
C GLY A 322 33.72 19.69 24.40
N ASP A 323 34.20 20.84 23.93
CA ASP A 323 34.40 21.18 22.51
C ASP A 323 35.37 20.18 21.83
N ASN A 324 34.89 19.50 20.78
CA ASN A 324 35.68 19.01 19.65
C ASN A 324 34.71 18.68 18.50
N GLY A 325 34.92 19.34 17.36
CA GLY A 325 34.11 19.19 16.16
C GLY A 325 34.54 18.07 15.22
N ASP A 326 33.94 18.17 14.04
CA ASP A 326 34.09 17.36 12.82
C ASP A 326 33.53 15.94 12.89
N ASP A 327 32.20 15.82 12.75
CA ASP A 327 31.54 14.68 12.12
C ASP A 327 30.43 15.22 11.19
N ASP A 328 30.76 15.29 9.91
CA ASP A 328 29.86 15.53 8.79
C ASP A 328 29.27 14.16 8.41
N ASP A 329 28.23 13.75 9.12
CA ASP A 329 27.47 12.52 8.86
C ASP A 329 25.98 12.88 8.88
N THR A 330 25.41 13.11 7.70
CA THR A 330 24.02 13.52 7.45
C THR A 330 23.00 12.40 7.71
N SER A 331 23.22 11.58 8.73
CA SER A 331 22.25 10.60 9.22
C SER A 331 21.59 11.14 10.48
N ALA A 332 20.26 11.24 10.47
CA ALA A 332 19.50 11.50 11.70
C ALA A 332 19.98 10.57 12.81
N THR A 333 20.35 11.14 13.95
CA THR A 333 20.94 10.38 15.04
C THR A 333 19.90 9.42 15.63
N ALA A 334 20.33 8.32 16.24
CA ALA A 334 19.40 7.39 16.91
C ALA A 334 18.48 8.10 17.94
N SER A 335 18.88 9.26 18.47
CA SER A 335 18.04 10.12 19.31
C SER A 335 16.87 10.77 18.57
N ASP A 336 17.05 11.21 17.32
CA ASP A 336 15.97 11.86 16.55
C ASP A 336 14.86 10.87 16.17
N ARG A 337 15.21 9.59 16.00
CA ARG A 337 14.22 8.51 15.85
C ARG A 337 13.49 8.22 17.14
N ASP A 338 14.20 8.23 18.28
CA ASP A 338 13.59 7.95 19.59
C ASP A 338 12.57 9.03 19.96
N ASP A 339 12.84 10.30 19.65
CA ASP A 339 11.93 11.43 19.88
C ASP A 339 10.64 11.34 19.03
N ARG A 340 10.73 10.72 17.85
CA ARG A 340 9.60 10.51 16.93
C ARG A 340 8.69 9.33 17.32
N ARG A 341 9.11 8.45 18.23
CA ARG A 341 8.30 7.27 18.60
C ARG A 341 6.94 7.67 19.15
N GLY A 342 5.90 7.00 18.66
CA GLY A 342 4.50 7.30 18.95
C GLY A 342 3.94 8.51 18.19
N LEU A 343 4.76 9.23 17.41
CA LEU A 343 4.29 10.21 16.43
C LEU A 343 4.03 9.53 15.10
N VAL A 344 3.00 9.98 14.38
CA VAL A 344 2.79 9.56 12.98
C VAL A 344 3.94 10.07 12.13
N THR A 345 4.68 9.12 11.57
CA THR A 345 5.75 9.37 10.60
C THR A 345 5.27 8.92 9.24
N VAL A 346 5.40 9.78 8.23
CA VAL A 346 5.25 9.37 6.83
C VAL A 346 6.52 8.64 6.42
N TYR A 347 6.43 7.33 6.25
CA TYR A 347 7.53 6.53 5.74
C TYR A 347 7.82 6.90 4.28
N GLY A 348 6.79 7.02 3.46
CA GLY A 348 6.85 7.45 2.07
C GLY A 348 5.45 7.53 1.46
N PRO A 349 5.32 7.99 0.21
CA PRO A 349 6.37 8.39 -0.72
C PRO A 349 6.77 9.88 -0.59
N THR A 350 6.01 10.68 0.14
CA THR A 350 6.34 12.10 0.39
C THR A 350 7.51 12.20 1.36
N VAL A 351 8.27 13.29 1.22
CA VAL A 351 9.50 13.51 2.00
C VAL A 351 9.38 14.76 2.85
N ARG A 352 10.21 14.81 3.90
CA ARG A 352 10.42 15.99 4.73
C ARG A 352 11.91 16.21 4.89
N LEU A 353 12.50 16.85 3.90
CA LEU A 353 13.93 17.12 3.84
C LEU A 353 14.32 18.32 4.72
N TRP A 354 13.34 19.11 5.16
CA TRP A 354 13.51 20.30 5.98
C TRP A 354 12.74 20.13 7.31
N PRO A 355 13.43 20.04 8.47
CA PRO A 355 12.80 19.64 9.74
C PRO A 355 11.62 20.53 10.16
N ASP A 356 11.73 21.84 9.97
CA ASP A 356 10.74 22.83 10.40
C ASP A 356 9.70 23.18 9.32
N GLU A 357 9.78 22.56 8.15
CA GLU A 357 8.89 22.85 7.02
C GLU A 357 7.92 21.70 6.77
N ARG A 358 6.79 22.05 6.13
CA ARG A 358 5.78 21.09 5.68
C ARG A 358 5.16 21.58 4.39
N PRO A 359 4.84 20.67 3.45
CA PRO A 359 4.25 21.06 2.19
C PRO A 359 2.78 21.47 2.41
N THR A 360 2.39 22.59 1.80
CA THR A 360 1.00 23.10 1.79
C THR A 360 0.45 23.30 0.39
N ASP A 361 1.19 22.85 -0.62
CA ASP A 361 0.77 22.79 -2.01
C ASP A 361 -0.43 21.85 -2.20
N ARG A 362 -0.89 21.72 -3.45
CA ARG A 362 -2.03 20.86 -3.77
C ARG A 362 -1.75 19.37 -3.52
N GLY A 363 -0.51 18.91 -3.66
CA GLY A 363 -0.14 17.52 -3.35
C GLY A 363 -0.69 16.47 -4.32
N TRP A 364 -1.04 16.83 -5.56
CA TRP A 364 -1.47 15.80 -6.52
C TRP A 364 -0.26 15.00 -7.03
N SER A 365 -0.15 13.77 -6.55
CA SER A 365 0.94 12.82 -6.83
C SER A 365 0.38 11.41 -6.94
N PHE A 366 0.87 10.60 -7.88
CA PHE A 366 0.47 9.19 -8.03
C PHE A 366 1.57 8.40 -8.75
N ASP A 367 1.56 7.09 -8.54
CA ASP A 367 2.42 6.13 -9.23
C ASP A 367 1.69 5.54 -10.46
N VAL A 368 2.47 5.12 -11.46
CA VAL A 368 1.97 4.49 -12.69
C VAL A 368 2.83 3.28 -12.99
N ARG A 369 2.20 2.10 -13.06
CA ARG A 369 2.87 0.83 -13.32
C ARG A 369 2.38 0.24 -14.65
N PRO A 370 3.12 -0.72 -15.25
CA PRO A 370 2.73 -1.31 -16.52
C PRO A 370 1.32 -1.88 -16.49
N ASP A 371 0.61 -1.74 -17.61
CA ASP A 371 -0.71 -2.33 -17.78
C ASP A 371 -0.68 -3.85 -17.67
N LEU A 372 -1.77 -4.41 -17.15
CA LEU A 372 -1.99 -5.85 -17.13
C LEU A 372 -2.43 -6.37 -18.51
N ASP A 373 -2.19 -7.65 -18.76
CA ASP A 373 -2.91 -8.38 -19.80
C ASP A 373 -4.41 -8.38 -19.48
N VAL A 374 -5.23 -8.05 -20.48
CA VAL A 374 -6.69 -7.96 -20.34
C VAL A 374 -7.28 -9.32 -19.91
N PRO A 375 -7.88 -9.42 -18.71
CA PRO A 375 -8.50 -10.65 -18.24
C PRO A 375 -9.69 -11.06 -19.12
N GLU A 376 -9.91 -12.36 -19.23
CA GLU A 376 -10.92 -12.92 -20.14
C GLU A 376 -12.34 -12.42 -19.83
N PHE A 377 -12.71 -12.29 -18.56
CA PHE A 377 -14.04 -11.76 -18.18
C PHE A 377 -14.25 -10.30 -18.60
N GLN A 378 -13.23 -9.44 -18.54
CA GLN A 378 -13.34 -8.06 -19.04
C GLN A 378 -13.50 -8.06 -20.57
N ARG A 379 -12.67 -8.85 -21.26
CA ARG A 379 -12.72 -9.00 -22.71
C ARG A 379 -14.10 -9.48 -23.18
N GLN A 380 -14.65 -10.51 -22.54
CA GLN A 380 -15.98 -11.04 -22.86
C GLN A 380 -17.09 -10.02 -22.66
N LEU A 381 -17.04 -9.24 -21.57
CA LEU A 381 -18.06 -8.22 -21.32
C LEU A 381 -17.99 -7.07 -22.34
N ASP A 382 -16.78 -6.65 -22.72
CA ASP A 382 -16.53 -5.58 -23.69
C ASP A 382 -16.93 -6.01 -25.12
N GLU A 383 -16.44 -7.17 -25.58
CA GLU A 383 -16.72 -7.70 -26.93
C GLU A 383 -18.20 -8.05 -27.14
N ALA A 384 -18.95 -8.34 -26.07
CA ALA A 384 -20.37 -8.63 -26.12
C ALA A 384 -21.28 -7.38 -26.12
N THR A 385 -20.71 -6.18 -26.18
CA THR A 385 -21.49 -4.93 -26.24
C THR A 385 -22.29 -4.86 -27.54
N PRO A 386 -23.60 -4.54 -27.51
CA PRO A 386 -24.42 -4.47 -28.72
C PRO A 386 -23.89 -3.44 -29.73
N GLU A 387 -23.90 -3.78 -31.03
CA GLU A 387 -23.46 -2.88 -32.11
C GLU A 387 -24.27 -1.57 -32.19
N ASP A 388 -25.49 -1.56 -31.64
CA ASP A 388 -26.39 -0.41 -31.60
C ASP A 388 -26.28 0.44 -30.32
N ASP A 389 -25.37 0.11 -29.40
CA ASP A 389 -25.03 0.96 -28.26
C ASP A 389 -24.19 2.16 -28.74
N GLU A 390 -24.86 3.27 -29.08
CA GLU A 390 -24.23 4.52 -29.52
C GLU A 390 -23.35 5.17 -28.43
N GLU A 391 -23.50 4.76 -27.15
CA GLU A 391 -22.69 5.27 -26.03
C GLU A 391 -21.38 4.48 -25.84
N HIS A 392 -21.23 3.33 -26.51
CA HIS A 392 -20.06 2.47 -26.33
C HIS A 392 -18.79 3.00 -27.01
N ALA A 393 -17.71 3.08 -26.23
CA ALA A 393 -16.35 3.24 -26.73
C ALA A 393 -15.62 1.89 -26.65
N PRO A 394 -14.87 1.46 -27.69
CA PRO A 394 -14.09 0.24 -27.63
C PRO A 394 -13.17 0.20 -26.40
N GLY A 395 -13.19 -0.88 -25.63
CA GLY A 395 -12.41 -1.02 -24.39
C GLY A 395 -13.00 -0.33 -23.17
N GLU A 396 -14.24 0.18 -23.23
CA GLU A 396 -14.91 0.86 -22.11
C GLU A 396 -14.96 0.02 -20.83
N PHE A 397 -15.07 -1.31 -20.96
CA PHE A 397 -15.15 -2.25 -19.84
C PHE A 397 -13.82 -2.97 -19.55
N VAL A 398 -12.75 -2.56 -20.23
CA VAL A 398 -11.38 -3.00 -19.97
C VAL A 398 -10.72 -1.99 -19.06
N ASN A 399 -10.21 -2.46 -17.92
CA ASN A 399 -9.49 -1.63 -16.96
C ASN A 399 -8.28 -2.40 -16.45
N VAL A 400 -7.17 -2.21 -17.15
CA VAL A 400 -5.88 -2.87 -16.91
C VAL A 400 -4.80 -1.89 -16.47
N ASP A 401 -5.09 -0.59 -16.50
CA ASP A 401 -4.20 0.48 -16.08
C ASP A 401 -3.95 0.37 -14.57
N VAL A 402 -2.68 0.41 -14.18
CA VAL A 402 -2.28 0.35 -12.76
C VAL A 402 -1.79 1.72 -12.33
N GLN A 403 -2.70 2.53 -11.78
CA GLN A 403 -2.42 3.88 -11.31
C GLN A 403 -3.01 4.09 -9.92
N PHE A 404 -2.20 4.56 -8.99
CA PHE A 404 -2.63 4.70 -7.59
C PHE A 404 -1.81 5.73 -6.84
N SER A 405 -2.41 6.29 -5.80
CA SER A 405 -1.75 7.12 -4.80
C SER A 405 -1.67 6.33 -3.51
N HIS A 406 -0.55 6.42 -2.80
CA HIS A 406 -0.43 5.75 -1.51
C HIS A 406 0.35 6.61 -0.49
N SER A 407 0.16 6.25 0.78
CA SER A 407 0.88 6.75 1.95
C SER A 407 1.17 5.59 2.88
N LEU A 408 2.44 5.47 3.30
CA LEU A 408 2.89 4.50 4.29
C LEU A 408 3.12 5.26 5.60
N LEU A 409 2.31 4.98 6.63
CA LEU A 409 2.36 5.66 7.92
C LEU A 409 2.82 4.70 9.02
N ARG A 410 3.72 5.16 9.89
CA ARG A 410 4.32 4.37 10.97
C ARG A 410 4.40 5.16 12.28
N LEU A 411 4.57 4.46 13.40
CA LEU A 411 4.73 5.07 14.72
C LEU A 411 6.12 4.86 15.36
N ASP A 412 7.01 4.08 14.73
CA ASP A 412 8.36 3.81 15.24
C ASP A 412 9.38 4.92 14.94
N GLY A 413 8.97 5.97 14.22
CA GLY A 413 9.83 7.06 13.76
C GLY A 413 10.60 6.77 12.48
N THR A 414 10.42 5.60 11.85
CA THR A 414 11.15 5.22 10.63
C THR A 414 10.63 5.96 9.40
N ARG A 415 11.53 6.61 8.66
CA ARG A 415 11.29 7.18 7.31
C ARG A 415 12.00 6.36 6.23
N ARG A 416 11.47 6.32 5.01
CA ARG A 416 12.13 5.68 3.85
C ARG A 416 13.45 6.39 3.55
N ILE A 417 13.41 7.72 3.55
CA ILE A 417 14.55 8.61 3.40
C ILE A 417 14.65 9.46 4.67
N ASP A 418 15.70 9.24 5.45
CA ASP A 418 15.97 9.92 6.72
C ASP A 418 17.13 10.90 6.50
N LEU A 419 16.87 11.91 5.65
CA LEU A 419 17.80 12.95 5.22
C LEU A 419 17.26 14.31 5.68
N GLU A 420 18.11 15.12 6.30
CA GLU A 420 17.84 16.50 6.65
C GLU A 420 18.82 17.42 5.91
N LEU A 421 18.28 18.44 5.25
CA LEU A 421 19.04 19.44 4.49
C LEU A 421 19.24 20.71 5.31
N ASP A 422 20.34 21.41 5.03
CA ASP A 422 20.59 22.78 5.47
C ASP A 422 20.58 23.77 4.29
N ASP A 423 20.42 25.06 4.62
CA ASP A 423 20.30 26.14 3.65
C ASP A 423 21.67 26.66 3.13
N GLY A 424 22.77 26.00 3.51
CA GLY A 424 24.12 26.36 3.09
C GLY A 424 24.43 25.88 1.67
N ASP A 425 24.03 24.65 1.35
CA ASP A 425 24.39 23.98 0.11
C ASP A 425 23.22 23.79 -0.88
N TRP A 426 21.96 23.85 -0.40
CA TRP A 426 20.78 23.52 -1.20
C TRP A 426 19.72 24.61 -1.20
N ALA A 427 19.14 24.88 -2.37
CA ALA A 427 17.99 25.77 -2.49
C ALA A 427 16.71 25.08 -1.98
N LYS A 428 15.99 25.76 -1.08
CA LYS A 428 14.70 25.33 -0.52
C LYS A 428 13.54 25.76 -1.42
N MET A 429 12.60 24.86 -1.73
CA MET A 429 11.45 25.16 -2.59
C MET A 429 10.49 26.20 -1.99
N ALA A 430 10.37 26.29 -0.66
CA ALA A 430 9.60 27.35 -0.01
C ALA A 430 10.07 28.78 -0.39
N ASP A 431 11.36 28.93 -0.74
CA ASP A 431 11.99 30.20 -1.08
C ASP A 431 12.16 30.41 -2.60
N MET A 432 11.49 29.58 -3.44
CA MET A 432 11.70 29.52 -4.89
C MET A 432 11.53 30.87 -5.61
N GLU A 433 10.68 31.77 -5.13
CA GLU A 433 10.51 33.13 -5.68
C GLU A 433 11.84 33.90 -5.77
N ARG A 434 12.74 33.72 -4.79
CA ARG A 434 14.06 34.37 -4.76
C ARG A 434 15.01 33.83 -5.83
N HIS A 435 14.75 32.62 -6.30
CA HIS A 435 15.59 31.90 -7.23
C HIS A 435 15.15 32.09 -8.68
N VAL A 436 13.96 32.63 -8.97
CA VAL A 436 13.53 32.90 -10.35
C VAL A 436 14.15 34.21 -10.90
N PRO A 437 14.73 34.25 -12.12
CA PRO A 437 15.14 33.14 -13.00
C PRO A 437 16.65 32.87 -12.91
N ASN A 438 17.06 31.97 -12.02
CA ASN A 438 18.45 31.59 -11.80
C ASN A 438 18.60 30.06 -11.87
N ARG A 439 19.84 29.62 -12.10
CA ARG A 439 20.23 28.23 -11.89
C ARG A 439 20.56 28.01 -10.42
N ILE A 440 20.08 26.91 -9.88
CA ILE A 440 20.23 26.53 -8.48
C ILE A 440 20.58 25.05 -8.39
N ASP A 441 21.04 24.65 -7.20
CA ASP A 441 21.21 23.25 -6.83
C ASP A 441 20.15 22.94 -5.77
N LEU A 442 19.41 21.84 -5.92
CA LEU A 442 18.36 21.41 -4.96
C LEU A 442 18.25 19.89 -4.89
N VAL A 443 17.61 19.39 -3.83
CA VAL A 443 17.27 17.98 -3.65
C VAL A 443 15.76 17.83 -3.54
N ALA A 444 15.17 16.87 -4.24
CA ALA A 444 13.73 16.64 -4.22
C ALA A 444 13.35 15.19 -4.53
N ALA A 445 12.26 14.71 -3.94
CA ALA A 445 11.59 13.47 -4.31
C ALA A 445 10.81 13.64 -5.61
N LYS A 446 10.86 12.63 -6.48
CA LYS A 446 10.01 12.51 -7.68
C LYS A 446 8.66 11.90 -7.31
N LEU A 447 7.60 12.70 -7.40
CA LEU A 447 6.25 12.34 -6.98
C LEU A 447 5.26 12.23 -8.16
N SER A 448 5.75 11.90 -9.35
CA SER A 448 4.92 11.42 -10.46
C SER A 448 5.76 10.75 -11.55
N HIS A 449 5.11 9.95 -12.38
CA HIS A 449 5.56 9.71 -13.74
C HIS A 449 5.39 10.98 -14.60
N SER A 450 5.73 10.92 -15.89
CA SER A 450 5.53 12.09 -16.76
C SER A 450 4.04 12.40 -16.85
N LEU A 451 3.67 13.64 -16.52
CA LEU A 451 2.31 14.18 -16.61
C LEU A 451 2.01 14.79 -17.99
N SER A 452 3.02 14.84 -18.87
CA SER A 452 2.90 15.31 -20.24
C SER A 452 2.02 14.35 -21.06
N SER A 453 1.02 14.88 -21.76
CA SER A 453 0.24 14.10 -22.72
C SER A 453 0.71 14.36 -24.16
N ASP A 454 0.68 13.34 -25.01
CA ASP A 454 0.92 13.50 -26.46
C ASP A 454 -0.26 14.21 -27.17
N ASP A 455 -1.43 14.26 -26.52
CA ASP A 455 -2.63 14.90 -27.06
C ASP A 455 -2.53 16.44 -27.06
N ASP A 456 -1.70 17.01 -26.18
CA ASP A 456 -1.45 18.45 -26.08
C ASP A 456 -0.40 18.97 -27.08
N ALA A 457 0.15 18.09 -27.94
CA ALA A 457 1.13 18.44 -28.96
C ALA A 457 0.51 19.21 -30.14
N GLU A 458 0.19 20.49 -29.94
CA GLU A 458 -0.14 21.37 -31.06
C GLU A 458 1.13 21.58 -31.91
N TYR A 459 1.09 21.16 -33.18
CA TYR A 459 2.17 21.28 -34.18
C TYR A 459 3.32 20.26 -34.16
N GLY A 460 3.10 19.05 -33.64
CA GLY A 460 3.95 17.89 -33.96
C GLY A 460 5.35 17.88 -33.33
N ASP A 461 5.61 18.74 -32.34
CA ASP A 461 6.62 18.52 -31.32
C ASP A 461 5.94 17.81 -30.14
N SER A 462 6.52 16.70 -29.68
CA SER A 462 6.09 16.03 -28.45
C SER A 462 6.21 17.01 -27.27
N SER A 463 5.24 16.99 -26.36
CA SER A 463 5.33 17.76 -25.12
C SER A 463 6.56 17.32 -24.32
N ASN A 464 7.23 18.27 -23.64
CA ASN A 464 8.38 17.94 -22.82
C ASN A 464 7.93 17.09 -21.62
N PRO A 465 8.64 16.01 -21.27
CA PRO A 465 8.33 15.24 -20.06
C PRO A 465 8.32 16.14 -18.82
N LEU A 466 7.31 15.95 -17.97
CA LEU A 466 6.99 16.83 -16.85
C LEU A 466 6.74 16.00 -15.60
N PHE A 467 7.47 16.26 -14.51
CA PHE A 467 7.40 15.45 -13.28
C PHE A 467 7.11 16.34 -12.09
N LYS A 468 6.12 15.98 -11.26
CA LYS A 468 5.92 16.60 -9.94
C LYS A 468 7.10 16.24 -9.05
N ILE A 469 7.71 17.24 -8.42
CA ILE A 469 8.80 17.05 -7.45
C ILE A 469 8.51 17.82 -6.16
N SER A 470 9.08 17.36 -5.05
CA SER A 470 8.85 17.91 -3.71
C SER A 470 10.08 17.75 -2.84
N ASP A 471 10.45 18.80 -2.09
CA ASP A 471 11.43 18.72 -1.00
C ASP A 471 10.76 18.71 0.39
N GLY A 472 9.43 18.79 0.43
CA GLY A 472 8.63 18.82 1.65
C GLY A 472 8.50 20.20 2.28
N SER A 473 8.93 21.27 1.60
CA SER A 473 8.80 22.65 2.09
C SER A 473 7.82 23.51 1.29
N GLU A 474 7.37 23.03 0.13
CA GLU A 474 6.71 23.86 -0.84
C GLU A 474 5.25 24.22 -0.49
N ALA A 475 4.88 25.47 -0.76
CA ALA A 475 3.49 25.92 -0.70
C ALA A 475 2.81 25.99 -2.08
N ILE A 476 3.60 25.91 -3.16
CA ILE A 476 3.18 25.97 -4.55
C ILE A 476 3.74 24.74 -5.27
N ASP A 477 3.03 24.22 -6.27
CA ASP A 477 3.50 23.09 -7.04
C ASP A 477 4.82 23.38 -7.77
N HIS A 478 5.72 22.39 -7.75
CA HIS A 478 7.01 22.41 -8.43
C HIS A 478 7.07 21.23 -9.41
N TYR A 479 7.50 21.52 -10.63
CA TYR A 479 7.62 20.51 -11.67
C TYR A 479 9.00 20.54 -12.34
N ALA A 480 9.65 19.39 -12.43
CA ALA A 480 10.82 19.21 -13.27
C ALA A 480 10.40 19.04 -14.73
N VAL A 481 10.88 19.91 -15.62
CA VAL A 481 10.56 19.92 -17.05
C VAL A 481 11.78 19.49 -17.86
N LEU A 482 11.77 18.30 -18.44
CA LEU A 482 12.87 17.80 -19.26
C LEU A 482 12.80 18.36 -20.67
N THR A 483 13.55 19.43 -20.93
CA THR A 483 13.59 20.09 -22.25
C THR A 483 14.66 19.52 -23.18
N LYS A 484 15.70 18.90 -22.60
CA LYS A 484 16.74 18.21 -23.37
C LYS A 484 17.38 17.06 -22.59
N GLU A 485 17.13 15.85 -23.05
CA GLU A 485 17.71 14.64 -22.49
C GLU A 485 19.23 14.56 -22.79
N THR A 486 20.00 14.22 -21.76
CA THR A 486 21.43 13.90 -21.83
C THR A 486 21.73 12.66 -20.98
N SER A 487 22.96 12.14 -21.03
CA SER A 487 23.37 11.07 -20.12
C SER A 487 23.47 11.52 -18.66
N LEU A 488 23.61 12.82 -18.39
CA LEU A 488 23.78 13.38 -17.05
C LEU A 488 22.45 13.67 -16.36
N ASN A 489 21.35 13.80 -17.10
CA ASN A 489 20.02 14.04 -16.55
C ASN A 489 19.03 12.88 -16.78
N ARG A 490 19.46 11.81 -17.48
CA ARG A 490 18.70 10.56 -17.64
C ARG A 490 18.18 9.99 -16.32
N PRO A 491 18.89 10.09 -15.18
CA PRO A 491 18.37 9.59 -13.90
C PRO A 491 16.99 10.15 -13.51
N LEU A 492 16.58 11.34 -13.96
CA LEU A 492 15.21 11.84 -13.76
C LEU A 492 14.14 10.92 -14.39
N LEU A 493 14.42 10.38 -15.57
CA LEU A 493 13.50 9.46 -16.26
C LEU A 493 13.47 8.09 -15.59
N GLU A 494 14.60 7.65 -15.04
CA GLU A 494 14.80 6.33 -14.44
C GLU A 494 14.40 6.26 -12.96
N ALA A 495 14.35 7.41 -12.27
CA ALA A 495 13.97 7.50 -10.87
C ALA A 495 12.53 7.03 -10.66
N GLU A 496 12.31 6.24 -9.63
CA GLU A 496 10.99 5.70 -9.27
C GLU A 496 10.17 6.72 -8.48
N TYR A 497 8.89 6.42 -8.30
CA TYR A 497 8.00 7.22 -7.48
C TYR A 497 8.43 7.22 -6.01
N GLY A 498 8.56 8.42 -5.43
CA GLY A 498 9.09 8.65 -4.08
C GLY A 498 10.62 8.66 -3.99
N GLU A 499 11.34 8.41 -5.09
CA GLU A 499 12.80 8.42 -5.09
C GLU A 499 13.36 9.86 -5.07
N VAL A 500 14.39 10.08 -4.26
CA VAL A 500 15.02 11.39 -4.09
C VAL A 500 16.13 11.57 -5.11
N CYS A 501 16.18 12.75 -5.73
CA CYS A 501 17.23 13.13 -6.66
C CYS A 501 17.86 14.47 -6.24
N SER A 502 19.17 14.62 -6.41
CA SER A 502 19.81 15.93 -6.50
C SER A 502 19.72 16.45 -7.92
N PHE A 503 19.57 17.77 -8.03
CA PHE A 503 19.55 18.51 -9.28
C PHE A 503 20.58 19.62 -9.18
N GLU A 504 21.65 19.53 -9.96
CA GLU A 504 22.66 20.58 -10.05
C GLU A 504 22.39 21.45 -11.28
N GLN A 505 22.54 22.76 -11.13
CA GLN A 505 22.37 23.76 -12.17
C GLN A 505 20.99 23.69 -12.85
N ILE A 506 19.93 23.37 -12.11
CA ILE A 506 18.55 23.38 -12.62
C ILE A 506 18.03 24.82 -12.72
N LEU A 507 17.37 25.17 -13.82
CA LEU A 507 16.90 26.55 -14.05
C LEU A 507 15.48 26.73 -13.50
N ALA A 508 15.32 27.62 -12.52
CA ALA A 508 14.01 27.91 -11.92
C ALA A 508 13.23 28.98 -12.70
N LEU A 509 12.01 28.68 -13.11
CA LEU A 509 11.10 29.58 -13.81
C LEU A 509 9.71 29.59 -13.15
N TRP A 510 9.03 30.71 -13.26
CA TRP A 510 7.61 30.83 -12.91
C TRP A 510 6.75 30.58 -14.15
N ASN A 511 5.69 29.77 -14.01
CA ASN A 511 4.69 29.55 -15.03
C ASN A 511 3.38 30.28 -14.64
N ASP A 512 3.08 31.39 -15.31
CA ASP A 512 1.88 32.19 -15.04
C ASP A 512 0.57 31.45 -15.39
N ASP A 513 0.59 30.54 -16.36
CA ASP A 513 -0.63 29.85 -16.82
C ASP A 513 -1.05 28.73 -15.86
N GLU A 514 -0.06 28.02 -15.29
CA GLU A 514 -0.27 26.92 -14.34
C GLU A 514 -0.17 27.36 -12.87
N GLU A 515 0.22 28.62 -12.61
CA GLU A 515 0.50 29.17 -11.27
C GLU A 515 1.46 28.28 -10.46
N ALA A 516 2.52 27.79 -11.11
CA ALA A 516 3.47 26.82 -10.58
C ALA A 516 4.93 27.15 -10.94
N TYR A 517 5.88 26.55 -10.21
CA TYR A 517 7.30 26.65 -10.53
C TYR A 517 7.74 25.52 -11.47
N ASN A 518 8.33 25.91 -12.60
CA ASN A 518 8.93 25.00 -13.56
C ASN A 518 10.46 25.00 -13.38
N LEU A 519 11.01 23.86 -12.99
CA LEU A 519 12.42 23.62 -12.85
C LEU A 519 12.93 22.93 -14.13
N VAL A 520 13.55 23.72 -15.01
CA VAL A 520 13.94 23.28 -16.36
C VAL A 520 15.22 22.46 -16.29
N VAL A 521 15.10 21.21 -16.74
CA VAL A 521 16.19 20.24 -16.90
C VAL A 521 16.62 20.24 -18.36
N ASP A 522 17.83 20.75 -18.62
CA ASP A 522 18.41 20.88 -19.96
C ASP A 522 19.82 20.26 -20.02
N GLU A 523 20.61 20.60 -21.05
CA GLU A 523 21.99 20.08 -21.18
C GLU A 523 22.97 20.53 -20.09
N GLU A 524 22.66 21.58 -19.33
CA GLU A 524 23.51 22.08 -18.24
C GLU A 524 23.15 21.44 -16.90
N THR A 525 21.99 20.79 -16.79
CA THR A 525 21.51 20.15 -15.57
C THR A 525 22.09 18.74 -15.39
N ILE A 526 22.57 18.45 -14.18
CA ILE A 526 22.98 17.11 -13.74
C ILE A 526 21.93 16.61 -12.76
N VAL A 527 21.51 15.35 -12.88
CA VAL A 527 20.57 14.71 -11.97
C VAL A 527 21.19 13.42 -11.47
N ASP A 528 21.27 13.26 -10.15
CA ASP A 528 21.74 12.04 -9.51
C ASP A 528 20.66 11.53 -8.53
N ARG A 529 20.50 10.20 -8.47
CA ARG A 529 19.59 9.54 -7.52
C ARG A 529 20.28 9.41 -6.17
N ILE A 530 19.55 9.74 -5.10
CA ILE A 530 20.00 9.67 -3.70
C ILE A 530 19.24 8.51 -3.04
N GLY A 531 19.90 7.37 -2.86
CA GLY A 531 19.29 6.18 -2.27
C GLY A 531 20.06 4.91 -2.54
#